data_AF-A0A387BU83-F1
#
_entry.id   AF-A0A387BU83-F1
#
_cell.length_a   1.000
_cell.length_b   1.000
_cell.length_c   1.000
_cell.angle_alpha   90.00
_cell.angle_beta   90.00
_cell.angle_gamma   90.00
#
_symmetry.space_group_name_H-M   'P 1'
#
loop_
_entity.id
_entity.type
_entity.pdbx_description
1 polymer ?
#
loop_
_entity_poly.entity_id
_entity_poly.type
_entity_poly.pdbx_seq_one_letter_code
_entity_poly.pdbx_strand_id
1 'polypeptide(L)'
;MPAIVKMPVLPLFSVFILTIIVAYVIAWLYRNDYDPMKMIKAYLIYALPFLMISMLLHVKIMLIIGIYILGLIILVFRNQHYFDH
;
A
#
# COMPACT_ATOMS: atom_id res chain seq x y z
N MET A 1 -14.69 22.50 -20.04
CA MET A 1 -13.45 22.33 -19.23
C MET A 1 -13.22 20.83 -19.04
N PRO A 2 -12.03 20.29 -19.36
CA PRO A 2 -11.81 18.84 -19.37
C PRO A 2 -11.85 18.26 -17.95
N ALA A 3 -12.41 17.07 -17.81
CA ALA A 3 -12.69 16.38 -16.55
C ALA A 3 -11.46 16.13 -15.64
N ILE A 4 -10.24 16.36 -16.15
CA ILE A 4 -8.96 16.18 -15.47
C ILE A 4 -8.85 17.08 -14.23
N VAL A 5 -9.39 18.31 -14.27
CA VAL A 5 -9.27 19.29 -13.17
C VAL A 5 -10.16 18.92 -11.97
N LYS A 6 -11.15 18.04 -12.14
CA LYS A 6 -12.04 17.58 -11.05
C LYS A 6 -11.51 16.40 -10.26
N MET A 7 -10.39 15.79 -10.68
CA MET A 7 -9.83 14.66 -9.92
C MET A 7 -9.11 15.19 -8.68
N PRO A 8 -9.40 14.67 -7.48
CA PRO A 8 -8.64 15.00 -6.27
C PRO A 8 -7.26 14.34 -6.33
N VAL A 9 -6.36 14.88 -7.16
CA VAL A 9 -5.01 14.35 -7.42
C VAL A 9 -4.17 14.35 -6.14
N LEU A 10 -4.30 15.41 -5.34
CA LEU A 10 -3.61 15.55 -4.05
C LEU A 10 -3.96 14.41 -3.08
N PRO A 11 -5.25 14.16 -2.75
CA PRO A 11 -5.65 12.99 -1.96
C PRO A 11 -5.11 11.68 -2.50
N LEU A 12 -5.27 11.42 -3.81
CA LEU A 12 -4.83 10.18 -4.45
C LEU A 12 -3.32 9.96 -4.30
N PHE A 13 -2.53 11.00 -4.58
CA PHE A 13 -1.09 10.97 -4.48
C PHE A 13 -0.64 10.74 -3.03
N SER A 14 -1.28 11.38 -2.06
CA SER A 14 -1.01 11.18 -0.63
C SER A 14 -1.20 9.73 -0.22
N VAL A 15 -2.31 9.08 -0.65
CA VAL A 15 -2.53 7.67 -0.30
C VAL A 15 -1.52 6.76 -0.98
N PHE A 16 -1.15 7.06 -2.22
CA PHE A 16 -0.12 6.32 -2.95
C PHE A 16 1.25 6.35 -2.26
N ILE A 17 1.70 7.54 -1.86
CA ILE A 17 2.96 7.70 -1.12
C ILE A 17 2.90 6.98 0.23
N LEU A 18 1.78 7.11 0.94
CA LEU A 18 1.57 6.42 2.22
C LEU A 18 1.63 4.89 2.07
N THR A 19 1.07 4.32 1.00
CA THR A 19 1.19 2.89 0.70
C THR A 19 2.63 2.46 0.50
N ILE A 20 3.43 3.22 -0.26
CA ILE A 20 4.85 2.91 -0.47
C ILE A 20 5.58 2.91 0.88
N ILE A 21 5.41 3.95 1.68
CA ILE A 21 6.04 4.06 3.00
C ILE A 21 5.68 2.85 3.86
N VAL A 22 4.39 2.48 3.92
CA VAL A 22 3.94 1.37 4.76
C VAL A 22 4.49 0.03 4.27
N ALA A 23 4.49 -0.21 2.96
CA ALA A 23 5.09 -1.42 2.40
C ALA A 23 6.58 -1.51 2.76
N TYR A 24 7.32 -0.40 2.69
CA TYR A 24 8.73 -0.37 3.09
C TYR A 24 8.93 -0.58 4.59
N VAL A 25 8.10 0.02 5.43
CA VAL A 25 8.16 -0.16 6.89
C VAL A 25 7.89 -1.62 7.26
N ILE A 26 6.84 -2.23 6.71
CA ILE A 26 6.50 -3.63 7.00
C ILE A 26 7.62 -4.56 6.56
N ALA A 27 8.13 -4.42 5.33
CA ALA A 27 9.24 -5.27 4.88
C ALA A 27 10.56 -4.98 5.63
N TRP A 28 10.74 -3.80 6.25
CA TRP A 28 11.88 -3.56 7.14
C TRP A 28 11.69 -4.22 8.51
N LEU A 29 10.48 -4.16 9.08
CA LEU A 29 10.14 -4.79 10.37
C LEU A 29 10.28 -6.32 10.30
N TYR A 30 9.82 -6.93 9.20
CA TYR A 30 9.86 -8.38 8.99
C TYR A 30 11.11 -8.85 8.23
N ARG A 31 12.13 -8.01 8.03
CA ARG A 31 13.33 -8.35 7.23
C ARG A 31 14.12 -9.57 7.76
N ASN A 32 14.00 -9.85 9.05
CA ASN A 32 14.70 -10.96 9.72
C ASN A 32 13.79 -12.19 9.89
N ASP A 33 12.50 -12.08 9.58
CA ASP A 33 11.54 -13.18 9.66
C ASP A 33 11.53 -13.95 8.34
N TYR A 34 11.92 -15.22 8.36
CA TYR A 34 11.95 -16.07 7.16
C TYR A 34 10.56 -16.42 6.60
N ASP A 35 9.47 -16.07 7.32
CA ASP A 35 8.11 -16.44 6.95
C ASP A 35 7.38 -15.27 6.26
N PRO A 36 7.28 -15.28 4.91
CA PRO A 36 6.59 -14.22 4.15
C PRO A 36 5.10 -14.13 4.49
N MET A 37 4.50 -15.20 5.04
CA MET A 37 3.08 -15.22 5.41
C MET A 37 2.80 -14.25 6.58
N LYS A 38 3.74 -14.10 7.52
CA LYS A 38 3.60 -13.13 8.62
C LYS A 38 3.57 -11.70 8.09
N MET A 39 4.45 -11.40 7.14
CA MET A 39 4.53 -10.09 6.51
C MET A 39 3.25 -9.75 5.73
N ILE A 40 2.71 -10.70 4.95
CA ILE A 40 1.45 -10.52 4.22
C ILE A 40 0.28 -10.30 5.20
N LYS A 41 0.20 -11.06 6.29
CA LYS A 41 -0.84 -10.87 7.32
C LYS A 41 -0.78 -9.49 7.96
N ALA A 42 0.43 -8.99 8.27
CA ALA A 42 0.60 -7.64 8.79
C ALA A 42 0.11 -6.57 7.81
N TYR A 43 0.41 -6.75 6.52
CA TYR A 43 -0.11 -5.87 5.47
C TYR A 43 -1.64 -5.95 5.33
N LEU A 44 -2.23 -7.14 5.54
CA LEU A 44 -3.66 -7.36 5.52
C LEU A 44 -4.37 -6.66 6.68
N ILE A 45 -3.78 -6.68 7.88
CA ILE A 45 -4.27 -5.91 9.04
C ILE A 45 -4.24 -4.41 8.75
N TYR A 46 -3.22 -3.95 8.02
CA TYR A 46 -3.12 -2.55 7.57
C TYR A 46 -4.20 -2.13 6.56
N ALA A 47 -4.92 -3.08 5.93
CA ALA A 47 -6.02 -2.77 5.00
C ALA A 47 -7.09 -1.89 5.64
N LEU A 48 -7.45 -2.16 6.91
CA LEU A 48 -8.52 -1.49 7.61
C LEU A 48 -8.21 0.01 7.84
N PRO A 49 -7.07 0.40 8.48
CA PRO A 49 -6.73 1.81 8.64
C PRO A 49 -6.50 2.50 7.29
N PHE A 50 -5.93 1.80 6.30
CA PHE A 50 -5.73 2.34 4.95
C PHE A 50 -7.05 2.72 4.28
N LEU A 51 -8.06 1.84 4.36
CA LEU A 51 -9.38 2.06 3.79
C LEU A 51 -10.10 3.22 4.49
N MET A 52 -10.00 3.31 5.84
CA MET A 52 -10.57 4.43 6.60
C MET A 52 -9.97 5.78 6.18
N ILE A 53 -8.64 5.89 6.09
CA ILE A 53 -7.93 7.11 5.66
C ILE A 53 -8.34 7.49 4.23
N SER A 54 -8.39 6.50 3.35
CA SER A 54 -8.71 6.71 1.94
C SER A 54 -10.16 7.18 1.71
N MET A 55 -11.10 6.67 2.51
CA MET A 55 -12.50 7.13 2.50
C MET A 55 -12.64 8.55 3.02
N LEU A 56 -11.94 8.92 4.10
CA LEU A 56 -11.91 10.30 4.62
C LEU A 56 -11.38 11.30 3.57
N LEU A 57 -10.41 10.86 2.78
CA LEU A 57 -9.83 11.63 1.67
C LEU A 57 -10.69 11.64 0.40
N HIS A 58 -11.90 11.08 0.44
CA HIS A 58 -12.85 11.02 -0.67
C HIS A 58 -12.26 10.38 -1.95
N VAL A 59 -11.33 9.43 -1.78
CA VAL A 59 -10.72 8.71 -2.90
C VAL A 59 -11.70 7.66 -3.43
N LYS A 60 -11.79 7.53 -4.75
CA LYS A 60 -12.67 6.53 -5.38
C LYS A 60 -12.24 5.12 -4.97
N ILE A 61 -13.19 4.29 -4.53
CA ILE A 61 -12.97 2.91 -4.05
C ILE A 61 -12.10 2.08 -5.01
N MET A 62 -12.34 2.20 -6.33
CA MET A 62 -11.55 1.48 -7.33
C MET A 62 -10.06 1.85 -7.30
N LEU A 63 -9.73 3.12 -7.02
CA LEU A 63 -8.35 3.58 -6.87
C LEU A 63 -7.74 3.13 -5.54
N ILE A 64 -8.54 3.11 -4.46
CA ILE A 64 -8.12 2.59 -3.16
C ILE A 64 -7.66 1.14 -3.30
N ILE A 65 -8.47 0.30 -3.95
CA ILE A 65 -8.17 -1.11 -4.20
C ILE A 65 -6.90 -1.25 -5.03
N GLY A 66 -6.77 -0.49 -6.12
CA GLY A 66 -5.59 -0.55 -6.99
C GLY A 66 -4.30 -0.18 -6.27
N ILE A 67 -4.32 0.90 -5.49
CA ILE A 67 -3.16 1.33 -4.69
C ILE A 67 -2.82 0.27 -3.64
N TYR A 68 -3.82 -0.28 -2.96
CA TYR A 68 -3.61 -1.30 -1.94
C TYR A 68 -2.96 -2.57 -2.50
N ILE A 69 -3.41 -3.04 -3.67
CA ILE A 69 -2.82 -4.19 -4.38
C ILE A 69 -1.38 -3.87 -4.81
N LEU A 70 -1.13 -2.66 -5.31
CA LEU A 70 0.21 -2.23 -5.71
C LEU A 70 1.20 -2.26 -4.53
N GLY A 71 0.79 -1.83 -3.34
CA GLY A 71 1.65 -1.95 -2.15
C GLY A 71 1.95 -3.40 -1.76
N LEU A 72 0.98 -4.32 -1.92
CA LEU A 72 1.20 -5.76 -1.72
C LEU A 72 2.25 -6.30 -2.70
N ILE A 73 2.15 -5.93 -3.98
CA ILE A 73 3.11 -6.32 -5.02
C ILE A 73 4.52 -5.82 -4.64
N ILE A 74 4.66 -4.53 -4.30
CA ILE A 74 5.94 -3.95 -3.86
C ILE A 74 6.52 -4.74 -2.68
N LEU A 75 5.67 -5.07 -1.71
CA LEU A 75 6.06 -5.80 -0.52
C LEU A 75 6.57 -7.21 -0.85
N VAL A 76 5.83 -7.97 -1.67
CA VAL A 76 6.20 -9.35 -2.06
C VAL A 76 7.46 -9.38 -2.91
N PHE A 77 7.57 -8.51 -3.92
CA PHE A 77 8.75 -8.47 -4.80
C PHE A 77 10.01 -8.01 -4.07
N ARG A 78 9.89 -7.03 -3.16
CA ARG A 78 11.00 -6.64 -2.28
C ARG A 78 11.45 -7.82 -1.42
N ASN A 79 10.50 -8.57 -0.88
CA ASN A 79 10.78 -9.66 0.03
C ASN A 79 11.54 -10.81 -0.65
N GLN A 80 11.16 -11.19 -1.87
CA GLN A 80 11.88 -12.20 -2.65
C GLN A 80 13.37 -11.87 -2.82
N HIS A 81 13.69 -10.60 -3.05
CA HIS A 81 15.07 -10.14 -3.18
C HIS A 81 15.93 -10.32 -1.90
N TYR A 82 15.32 -10.40 -0.72
CA TYR A 82 16.06 -10.68 0.52
C TYR A 82 16.25 -12.18 0.79
N PHE A 83 15.38 -13.05 0.24
CA PHE A 83 15.40 -14.50 0.50
C PHE A 83 16.18 -15.33 -0.53
N ASP A 84 16.56 -14.76 -1.67
CA ASP A 84 17.38 -15.43 -2.70
C ASP A 84 18.89 -15.41 -2.37
N HIS A 85 19.29 -15.78 -1.14
CA HIS A 85 20.69 -16.02 -0.76
C HIS A 85 20.98 -17.50 -0.55
#